data_AF-A0A6G0W5Q8-F1
#
_entry.id   AF-A0A6G0W5Q8-F1
#
_cell.length_a   1.000
_cell.length_b   1.000
_cell.length_c   1.000
_cell.angle_alpha   90.00
_cell.angle_beta   90.00
_cell.angle_gamma   90.00
#
_symmetry.space_group_name_H-M   'P 1'
#
loop_
_entity.id
_entity.type
_entity.pdbx_description
1 polymer ?
#
loop_
_entity_poly.entity_id
_entity_poly.type
_entity_poly.pdbx_seq_one_letter_code
_entity_poly.pdbx_strand_id
1 'polypeptide(L)'
;MGILGMTQVDSEAMAPAVENDALLEDAVSFVAVARHQRWMIGVLCVVVVAIIWTFASVLVQYVFHDLGFSKPFFLTYVANSLFAVNLPIYWIGVKLGFIQTENQVGVRSTLWVSAIVAPLWFIANCAYNFSLNQTSITSSTIISSTSSMFTFALSVVFLGERFSWLKILGVAFCMAGNIFTVLQDSSSGTSDSFFGDATALVSAFMYAVYTSTMRKYIADDSRMSLCLFFGLLGLLNFVCLLPIVLILHATHIESLQTLTWEILGLLTLKGLFDNVLSDYLWALAMLYTTPTVATIGLSLTVPFAILSDAIFHAVPPSVVVCFASIFVIAGFVLINVSSNLDGRQDEMSSTGAGYDLSAGTFSPDGRIFQVEYAKKAVENSGTAIGIHCKDGVVMGVEKILLSKMLVAGTHRRIHAIDRHVGLAMSGLVADGRQLVNRAREEASGYKKNYGSPIPPQVLADRMSQYVHYFTLYGSVRPFGTSIMLAGRDVDTGKCFLNVIEPSGVSYRYRGCAMGKGEQAAKTEIEKYKIFDLTCREAIKYIAKILHVLHDEVKHKFELELSWLCEESNWQHQLVPNNIRDEANEWAIQAIQDDEMADDDDDA
;
A
#
# COMPACT_ATOMS: atom_id res chain seq x y z
N MET A 1 -57.78 23.73 15.76
CA MET A 1 -57.32 25.13 15.89
C MET A 1 -56.43 25.16 17.12
N GLY A 2 -55.10 25.11 17.00
CA GLY A 2 -54.23 26.26 16.69
C GLY A 2 -54.16 27.18 17.93
N ILE A 3 -53.04 27.65 18.48
CA ILE A 3 -51.67 27.84 18.00
C ILE A 3 -50.83 28.32 19.23
N LEU A 4 -49.51 28.05 19.21
CA LEU A 4 -48.37 28.77 19.84
C LEU A 4 -48.19 28.86 21.37
N GLY A 5 -47.03 28.34 21.77
CA GLY A 5 -46.24 28.76 22.93
C GLY A 5 -44.79 28.25 22.79
N MET A 6 -44.04 28.79 21.82
CA MET A 6 -42.59 28.57 21.71
C MET A 6 -41.89 29.42 22.77
N THR A 7 -41.16 28.78 23.67
CA THR A 7 -40.09 29.41 24.45
C THR A 7 -38.75 28.85 24.03
N GLN A 8 -37.82 29.78 23.83
CA GLN A 8 -36.40 29.68 23.47
C GLN A 8 -35.72 28.34 23.76
N VAL A 9 -35.11 27.77 22.73
CA VAL A 9 -34.03 26.78 22.88
C VAL A 9 -32.72 27.55 22.85
N ASP A 10 -31.93 27.33 23.89
CA ASP A 10 -30.62 27.92 24.14
C ASP A 10 -29.65 27.74 22.95
N SER A 11 -28.93 28.81 22.60
CA SER A 11 -27.99 28.87 21.48
C SER A 11 -26.59 28.32 21.81
N GLU A 12 -26.43 27.47 22.82
CA GLU A 12 -25.11 26.96 23.24
C GLU A 12 -24.75 25.57 22.67
N ALA A 13 -25.65 24.90 21.96
CA ALA A 13 -25.40 23.56 21.41
C ALA A 13 -24.69 23.52 20.03
N MET A 14 -24.38 24.69 19.43
CA MET A 14 -23.80 24.78 18.08
C MET A 14 -22.29 25.05 18.05
N ALA A 15 -21.66 25.24 19.23
CA ALA A 15 -20.23 25.45 19.36
C ALA A 15 -19.34 24.23 18.98
N PRO A 16 -19.68 22.96 19.30
CA PRO A 16 -18.76 21.84 19.07
C PRO A 16 -18.70 21.37 17.60
N ALA A 17 -19.67 21.76 16.76
CA ALA A 17 -19.66 21.41 15.33
C ALA A 17 -18.71 22.32 14.53
N VAL A 18 -18.70 23.63 14.84
CA VAL A 18 -17.82 24.61 14.20
C VAL A 18 -16.36 24.41 14.60
N GLU A 19 -16.11 24.02 15.85
CA GLU A 19 -14.77 23.72 16.35
C GLU A 19 -14.19 22.45 15.69
N ASN A 20 -15.02 21.44 15.41
CA ASN A 20 -14.59 20.23 14.70
C ASN A 20 -14.37 20.47 13.19
N ASP A 21 -15.17 21.30 12.54
CA ASP A 21 -14.92 21.71 11.14
C ASP A 21 -13.64 22.55 11.02
N ALA A 22 -13.38 23.44 11.97
CA ALA A 22 -12.13 24.20 12.02
C ALA A 22 -10.92 23.29 12.26
N LEU A 23 -11.04 22.28 13.14
CA LEU A 23 -9.99 21.29 13.37
C LEU A 23 -9.76 20.36 12.16
N LEU A 24 -10.79 20.12 11.34
CA LEU A 24 -10.69 19.35 10.10
C LEU A 24 -10.10 20.18 8.96
N GLU A 25 -10.48 21.45 8.81
CA GLU A 25 -9.79 22.41 7.94
C GLU A 25 -8.32 22.56 8.35
N ASP A 26 -8.05 22.63 9.66
CA ASP A 26 -6.69 22.65 10.21
C ASP A 26 -5.95 21.33 9.96
N ALA A 27 -6.60 20.17 10.01
CA ALA A 27 -5.96 18.88 9.73
C ALA A 27 -5.67 18.66 8.25
N VAL A 28 -6.62 18.99 7.36
CA VAL A 28 -6.43 18.92 5.90
C VAL A 28 -5.40 19.95 5.46
N SER A 29 -5.46 21.18 5.99
CA SER A 29 -4.43 22.18 5.76
C SER A 29 -3.10 21.76 6.35
N PHE A 30 -3.05 21.12 7.51
CA PHE A 30 -1.82 20.58 8.09
C PHE A 30 -1.19 19.47 7.24
N VAL A 31 -2.00 18.54 6.70
CA VAL A 31 -1.52 17.50 5.79
C VAL A 31 -1.04 18.09 4.46
N ALA A 32 -1.77 19.06 3.91
CA ALA A 32 -1.38 19.77 2.69
C ALA A 32 -0.11 20.60 2.90
N VAL A 33 0.01 21.29 4.04
CA VAL A 33 1.20 22.04 4.46
C VAL A 33 2.37 21.10 4.68
N ALA A 34 2.18 19.96 5.35
CA ALA A 34 3.22 18.97 5.58
C ALA A 34 3.73 18.35 4.27
N ARG A 35 2.83 18.06 3.31
CA ARG A 35 3.21 17.57 1.98
C ARG A 35 3.93 18.64 1.16
N HIS A 36 3.43 19.87 1.17
CA HIS A 36 4.06 20.99 0.46
C HIS A 36 5.46 21.29 1.02
N GLN A 37 5.61 21.26 2.35
CA GLN A 37 6.91 21.37 3.02
C GLN A 37 7.85 20.24 2.63
N ARG A 38 7.40 18.98 2.61
CA ARG A 38 8.21 17.83 2.16
C ARG A 38 8.68 17.99 0.71
N TRP A 39 7.78 18.38 -0.18
CA TRP A 39 8.12 18.63 -1.58
C TRP A 39 9.14 19.76 -1.72
N MET A 40 8.96 20.89 -1.00
CA MET A 40 9.92 21.99 -0.98
C MET A 40 11.30 21.55 -0.45
N ILE A 41 11.33 20.77 0.63
CA ILE A 41 12.57 20.19 1.17
C ILE A 41 13.24 19.32 0.11
N GLY A 42 12.48 18.46 -0.58
CA GLY A 42 13.00 17.61 -1.64
C GLY A 42 13.63 18.42 -2.79
N VAL A 43 12.95 19.47 -3.26
CA VAL A 43 13.47 20.38 -4.31
C VAL A 43 14.74 21.09 -3.85
N LEU A 44 14.77 21.57 -2.59
CA LEU A 44 15.97 22.21 -2.03
C LEU A 44 17.15 21.21 -1.97
N CYS A 45 16.90 19.98 -1.53
CA CYS A 45 17.90 18.93 -1.50
C CYS A 45 18.49 18.66 -2.90
N VAL A 46 17.67 18.56 -3.94
CA VAL A 46 18.16 18.40 -5.33
C VAL A 46 19.12 19.51 -5.73
N VAL A 47 18.79 20.77 -5.44
CA VAL A 47 19.62 21.92 -5.82
C VAL A 47 20.97 21.87 -5.11
N VAL A 48 20.98 21.54 -3.81
CA VAL A 48 22.21 21.38 -3.03
C VAL A 48 23.07 20.24 -3.59
N VAL A 49 22.44 19.11 -3.94
CA VAL A 49 23.12 17.95 -4.54
C VAL A 49 23.78 18.35 -5.87
N ALA A 50 23.07 19.05 -6.74
CA ALA A 50 23.60 19.49 -8.02
C ALA A 50 24.86 20.37 -7.87
N ILE A 51 24.88 21.23 -6.84
CA ILE A 51 26.06 22.05 -6.53
C ILE A 51 27.22 21.17 -6.05
N ILE A 52 26.98 20.28 -5.07
CA ILE A 52 28.03 19.41 -4.50
C ILE A 52 28.65 18.55 -5.59
N TRP A 53 27.82 17.88 -6.41
CA TRP A 53 28.30 17.01 -7.48
C TRP A 53 29.10 17.76 -8.55
N THR A 54 28.72 19.01 -8.86
CA THR A 54 29.49 19.86 -9.78
C THR A 54 30.91 20.08 -9.27
N PHE A 55 31.06 20.47 -8.00
CA PHE A 55 32.39 20.64 -7.39
C PHE A 55 33.15 19.32 -7.22
N ALA A 56 32.44 18.22 -6.92
CA ALA A 56 33.05 16.91 -6.80
C ALA A 56 33.66 16.43 -8.12
N SER A 57 33.01 16.67 -9.26
CA SER A 57 33.54 16.33 -10.58
C SER A 57 34.80 17.14 -10.94
N VAL A 58 34.86 18.42 -10.56
CA VAL A 58 36.07 19.24 -10.69
C VAL A 58 37.22 18.67 -9.86
N LEU A 59 36.94 18.28 -8.61
CA LEU A 59 37.94 17.66 -7.74
C LEU A 59 38.45 16.32 -8.31
N VAL A 60 37.59 15.52 -8.94
CA VAL A 60 38.01 14.27 -9.60
C VAL A 60 38.97 14.54 -10.75
N GLN A 61 38.67 15.52 -11.61
CA GLN A 61 39.58 15.88 -12.70
C GLN A 61 40.93 16.40 -12.19
N TYR A 62 40.93 17.22 -11.14
CA TYR A 62 42.16 17.66 -10.49
C TYR A 62 43.00 16.47 -9.98
N VAL A 63 42.37 15.49 -9.34
CA VAL A 63 43.04 14.26 -8.88
C VAL A 63 43.60 13.44 -10.05
N PHE A 64 42.88 13.37 -11.17
CA PHE A 64 43.31 12.59 -12.34
C PHE A 64 44.42 13.26 -13.15
N HIS A 65 44.30 14.55 -13.44
CA HIS A 65 45.18 15.28 -14.35
C HIS A 65 46.33 16.00 -13.64
N ASP A 66 46.07 16.68 -12.53
CA ASP A 66 47.08 17.50 -11.84
C ASP A 66 47.90 16.69 -10.83
N LEU A 67 47.26 15.77 -10.11
CA LEU A 67 47.94 14.86 -9.17
C LEU A 67 48.36 13.53 -9.81
N GLY A 68 47.98 13.27 -11.06
CA GLY A 68 48.38 12.09 -11.84
C GLY A 68 47.82 10.76 -11.32
N PHE A 69 46.71 10.77 -10.57
CA PHE A 69 46.12 9.57 -9.98
C PHE A 69 44.94 9.02 -10.81
N SER A 70 45.21 8.54 -12.03
CA SER A 70 44.20 8.02 -12.97
C SER A 70 43.73 6.58 -12.64
N LYS A 71 43.11 6.40 -11.45
CA LYS A 71 42.63 5.10 -10.94
C LYS A 71 41.11 5.14 -10.64
N PRO A 72 40.25 5.12 -11.69
CA PRO A 72 38.81 5.34 -11.55
C PRO A 72 38.09 4.23 -10.79
N PHE A 73 38.52 2.97 -10.87
CA PHE A 73 37.90 1.89 -10.10
C PHE A 73 38.20 2.06 -8.61
N PHE A 74 39.46 2.30 -8.25
CA PHE A 74 39.86 2.53 -6.86
C PHE A 74 39.18 3.76 -6.25
N LEU A 75 39.09 4.87 -7.00
CA LEU A 75 38.37 6.07 -6.57
C LEU A 75 36.91 5.75 -6.23
N THR A 76 36.23 5.01 -7.11
CA THR A 76 34.84 4.59 -6.90
C THR A 76 34.70 3.64 -5.72
N TYR A 77 35.64 2.71 -5.55
CA TYR A 77 35.64 1.76 -4.44
C TYR A 77 35.75 2.46 -3.09
N VAL A 78 36.70 3.40 -2.93
CA VAL A 78 36.88 4.16 -1.68
C VAL A 78 35.65 5.00 -1.40
N ALA A 79 35.17 5.75 -2.40
CA ALA A 79 34.00 6.61 -2.31
C ALA A 79 32.73 5.86 -1.86
N ASN A 80 32.37 4.77 -2.56
CA ASN A 80 31.17 3.99 -2.21
C ASN A 80 31.33 3.21 -0.89
N SER A 81 32.55 2.82 -0.51
CA SER A 81 32.78 2.14 0.77
C SER A 81 32.55 3.09 1.97
N LEU A 82 32.75 4.40 1.79
CA LEU A 82 32.53 5.40 2.84
C LEU A 82 31.06 5.52 3.26
N PHE A 83 30.11 5.04 2.46
CA PHE A 83 28.72 4.89 2.90
C PHE A 83 28.59 4.06 4.19
N ALA A 84 29.54 3.16 4.48
CA ALA A 84 29.56 2.37 5.71
C ALA A 84 29.61 3.23 7.00
N VAL A 85 30.06 4.49 6.90
CA VAL A 85 30.02 5.47 8.01
C VAL A 85 28.59 5.73 8.50
N ASN A 86 27.57 5.49 7.67
CA ASN A 86 26.18 5.60 8.09
C ASN A 86 25.75 4.51 9.11
N LEU A 87 26.43 3.36 9.18
CA LEU A 87 26.11 2.31 10.16
C LEU A 87 26.33 2.77 11.61
N PRO A 88 27.51 3.28 12.02
CA PRO A 88 27.67 3.78 13.38
C PRO A 88 26.73 4.96 13.67
N ILE A 89 26.47 5.84 12.70
CA ILE A 89 25.50 6.95 12.84
C ILE A 89 24.10 6.40 13.18
N TYR A 90 23.64 5.38 12.44
CA TYR A 90 22.36 4.72 12.68
C TYR A 90 22.28 4.12 14.09
N TRP A 91 23.26 3.30 14.48
CA TRP A 91 23.23 2.62 15.79
C TRP A 91 23.35 3.59 16.96
N ILE A 92 24.13 4.66 16.81
CA ILE A 92 24.19 5.75 17.80
C ILE A 92 22.83 6.46 17.88
N GLY A 93 22.20 6.76 16.74
CA GLY A 93 20.88 7.39 16.69
C GLY A 93 19.78 6.55 17.33
N VAL A 94 19.79 5.23 17.12
CA VAL A 94 18.89 4.29 17.81
C VAL A 94 19.14 4.29 19.31
N LYS A 95 20.41 4.22 19.74
CA LYS A 95 20.77 4.21 21.17
C LYS A 95 20.41 5.51 21.89
N LEU A 96 20.50 6.64 21.21
CA LEU A 96 20.14 7.97 21.74
C LEU A 96 18.64 8.29 21.63
N GLY A 97 17.84 7.41 21.00
CA GLY A 97 16.39 7.61 20.85
C GLY A 97 15.98 8.59 19.74
N PHE A 98 16.93 9.02 18.89
CA PHE A 98 16.62 9.86 17.72
C PHE A 98 15.97 9.09 16.56
N ILE A 99 16.14 7.76 16.53
CA ILE A 99 15.58 6.89 15.48
C ILE A 99 14.61 5.91 16.13
N GLN A 100 13.32 6.02 15.79
CA GLN A 100 12.27 5.11 16.24
C GLN A 100 12.24 3.85 15.36
N THR A 101 12.36 2.67 15.98
CA THR A 101 12.46 1.38 15.27
C THR A 101 11.18 0.56 15.25
N GLU A 102 10.12 0.95 15.98
CA GLU A 102 8.92 0.13 16.20
C GLU A 102 8.16 -0.23 14.91
N ASN A 103 8.22 0.63 13.89
CA ASN A 103 7.55 0.44 12.60
C ASN A 103 8.51 0.20 11.42
N GLN A 104 9.82 0.11 11.69
CA GLN A 104 10.82 -0.03 10.64
C GLN A 104 11.03 -1.49 10.24
N VAL A 105 11.25 -1.70 8.94
CA VAL A 105 11.62 -3.00 8.36
C VAL A 105 12.96 -3.44 8.95
N GLY A 106 13.04 -4.72 9.34
CA GLY A 106 14.24 -5.27 9.96
C GLY A 106 15.47 -5.28 9.03
N VAL A 107 16.66 -5.30 9.66
CA VAL A 107 17.99 -5.26 9.01
C VAL A 107 18.13 -6.25 7.85
N ARG A 108 17.52 -7.45 7.95
CA ARG A 108 17.61 -8.49 6.91
C ARG A 108 16.99 -8.07 5.59
N SER A 109 15.82 -7.44 5.62
CA SER A 109 15.16 -7.01 4.38
C SER A 109 15.86 -5.78 3.80
N THR A 110 16.34 -4.86 4.64
CA THR A 110 17.18 -3.74 4.19
C THR A 110 18.46 -4.24 3.53
N LEU A 111 19.13 -5.24 4.12
CA LEU A 111 20.32 -5.87 3.54
C LEU A 111 20.04 -6.46 2.15
N TRP A 112 18.90 -7.14 1.98
CA TRP A 112 18.51 -7.71 0.69
C TRP A 112 18.33 -6.63 -0.38
N VAL A 113 17.65 -5.52 -0.03
CA VAL A 113 17.49 -4.37 -0.95
C VAL A 113 18.86 -3.73 -1.26
N SER A 114 19.70 -3.49 -0.24
CA SER A 114 21.06 -2.97 -0.43
C SER A 114 21.90 -3.88 -1.32
N ALA A 115 21.77 -5.21 -1.21
CA ALA A 115 22.50 -6.17 -2.04
C ALA A 115 22.07 -6.16 -3.52
N ILE A 116 20.81 -5.83 -3.81
CA ILE A 116 20.33 -5.66 -5.18
C ILE A 116 20.83 -4.34 -5.78
N VAL A 117 20.77 -3.26 -5.00
CA VAL A 117 21.10 -1.90 -5.50
C VAL A 117 22.61 -1.67 -5.58
N ALA A 118 23.41 -2.21 -4.66
CA ALA A 118 24.87 -2.01 -4.60
C ALA A 118 25.62 -2.25 -5.93
N PRO A 119 25.42 -3.37 -6.66
CA PRO A 119 26.13 -3.58 -7.92
C PRO A 119 25.72 -2.58 -9.01
N LEU A 120 24.43 -2.24 -9.10
CA LEU A 120 23.93 -1.26 -10.07
C LEU A 120 24.50 0.14 -9.78
N TRP A 121 24.53 0.51 -8.50
CA TRP A 121 25.12 1.76 -8.01
C TRP A 121 26.61 1.85 -8.34
N PHE A 122 27.36 0.78 -8.05
CA PHE A 122 28.80 0.75 -8.30
C PHE A 122 29.13 0.85 -9.79
N ILE A 123 28.44 0.08 -10.64
CA ILE A 123 28.65 0.12 -12.09
C ILE A 123 28.39 1.52 -12.65
N ALA A 124 27.31 2.18 -12.25
CA ALA A 124 26.98 3.52 -12.71
C ALA A 124 28.06 4.55 -12.34
N ASN A 125 28.51 4.57 -11.08
CA ASN A 125 29.54 5.49 -10.61
C ASN A 125 30.92 5.18 -11.19
N CYS A 126 31.26 3.90 -11.32
CA CYS A 126 32.53 3.47 -11.91
C CYS A 126 32.61 3.87 -13.39
N ALA A 127 31.52 3.68 -14.15
CA ALA A 127 31.45 4.08 -15.55
C ALA A 127 31.54 5.60 -15.72
N TYR A 128 30.96 6.38 -14.80
CA TYR A 128 31.07 7.86 -14.82
C TYR A 128 32.52 8.31 -14.56
N ASN A 129 33.18 7.77 -13.53
CA ASN A 129 34.57 8.11 -13.23
C ASN A 129 35.53 7.67 -14.35
N PHE A 130 35.23 6.56 -15.02
CA PHE A 130 36.00 6.12 -16.17
C PHE A 130 35.84 7.06 -17.38
N SER A 131 34.63 7.61 -17.56
CA SER A 131 34.38 8.67 -18.55
C SER A 131 35.18 9.93 -18.25
N LEU A 132 35.14 10.45 -17.02
CA LEU A 132 35.89 11.65 -16.61
C LEU A 132 37.41 11.55 -16.78
N ASN A 133 37.97 10.33 -16.77
CA ASN A 133 39.39 10.10 -17.03
C ASN A 133 39.75 10.21 -18.53
N GLN A 134 38.76 10.22 -19.43
CA GLN A 134 38.95 10.20 -20.88
C GLN A 134 38.26 11.35 -21.63
N THR A 135 37.36 12.09 -20.99
CA THR A 135 36.63 13.21 -21.58
C THR A 135 36.47 14.36 -20.57
N SER A 136 35.96 15.50 -21.04
CA SER A 136 35.76 16.69 -20.21
C SER A 136 34.60 16.51 -19.21
N ILE A 137 34.59 17.26 -18.10
CA ILE A 137 33.44 17.30 -17.17
C ILE A 137 32.17 17.68 -17.92
N THR A 138 32.26 18.66 -18.81
CA THR A 138 31.12 19.17 -19.57
C THR A 138 30.50 18.06 -20.41
N SER A 139 31.30 17.34 -21.19
CA SER A 139 30.85 16.24 -22.05
C SER A 139 30.33 15.04 -21.24
N SER A 140 31.05 14.60 -20.20
CA SER A 140 30.57 13.52 -19.30
C SER A 140 29.25 13.88 -18.62
N THR A 141 29.12 15.11 -18.12
CA THR A 141 27.93 15.57 -17.38
C THR A 141 26.73 15.66 -18.30
N ILE A 142 26.90 16.17 -19.51
CA ILE A 142 25.83 16.22 -20.50
C ILE A 142 25.39 14.82 -20.91
N ILE A 143 26.30 13.91 -21.22
CA ILE A 143 25.90 12.54 -21.59
C ILE A 143 25.25 11.85 -20.40
N SER A 144 25.75 12.05 -19.18
CA SER A 144 25.13 11.49 -17.97
C SER A 144 23.72 12.05 -17.68
N SER A 145 23.42 13.29 -18.09
CA SER A 145 22.11 13.92 -17.95
C SER A 145 21.01 13.20 -18.76
N THR A 146 21.40 12.39 -19.77
CA THR A 146 20.48 11.53 -20.53
C THR A 146 19.76 10.49 -19.66
N SER A 147 20.30 10.23 -18.46
CA SER A 147 19.69 9.40 -17.42
C SER A 147 18.27 9.85 -17.05
N SER A 148 17.95 11.14 -17.17
CA SER A 148 16.60 11.65 -16.90
C SER A 148 15.53 11.09 -17.83
N MET A 149 15.87 10.89 -19.11
CA MET A 149 14.95 10.34 -20.10
C MET A 149 14.73 8.84 -19.86
N PHE A 150 15.78 8.11 -19.53
CA PHE A 150 15.67 6.70 -19.12
C PHE A 150 14.90 6.55 -17.81
N THR A 151 15.13 7.43 -16.84
CA THR A 151 14.44 7.40 -15.54
C THR A 151 12.96 7.67 -15.74
N PHE A 152 12.57 8.64 -16.57
CA PHE A 152 11.15 8.88 -16.87
C PHE A 152 10.48 7.66 -17.50
N ALA A 153 11.11 7.05 -18.51
CA ALA A 153 10.57 5.87 -19.16
C ALA A 153 10.39 4.69 -18.17
N LEU A 154 11.40 4.42 -17.34
CA LEU A 154 11.34 3.37 -16.33
C LEU A 154 10.33 3.69 -15.23
N SER A 155 10.19 4.96 -14.82
CA SER A 155 9.18 5.38 -13.84
C SER A 155 7.75 5.18 -14.33
N VAL A 156 7.46 5.49 -15.59
CA VAL A 156 6.14 5.25 -16.16
C VAL A 156 5.85 3.75 -16.25
N VAL A 157 6.82 2.94 -16.69
CA VAL A 157 6.63 1.50 -16.92
C VAL A 157 6.59 0.68 -15.62
N PHE A 158 7.53 0.92 -14.69
CA PHE A 158 7.75 0.06 -13.53
C PHE A 158 7.24 0.63 -12.20
N LEU A 159 7.09 1.95 -12.11
CA LEU A 159 6.64 2.64 -10.89
C LEU A 159 5.21 3.18 -10.99
N GLY A 160 4.58 3.05 -12.17
CA GLY A 160 3.22 3.52 -12.40
C GLY A 160 3.08 5.04 -12.31
N GLU A 161 4.16 5.79 -12.56
CA GLU A 161 4.09 7.25 -12.56
C GLU A 161 3.14 7.75 -13.66
N ARG A 162 2.23 8.68 -13.32
CA ARG A 162 1.26 9.22 -14.28
C ARG A 162 1.98 9.88 -15.47
N PHE A 163 1.54 9.47 -16.65
CA PHE A 163 1.99 10.06 -17.91
C PHE A 163 1.39 11.46 -18.07
N SER A 164 2.23 12.48 -18.25
CA SER A 164 1.83 13.86 -18.50
C SER A 164 2.67 14.46 -19.63
N TRP A 165 1.99 15.13 -20.56
CA TRP A 165 2.64 15.85 -21.67
C TRP A 165 3.57 16.96 -21.18
N LEU A 166 3.27 17.57 -20.01
CA LEU A 166 4.14 18.57 -19.40
C LEU A 166 5.46 17.96 -18.90
N LYS A 167 5.44 16.72 -18.39
CA LYS A 167 6.67 16.02 -17.97
C LYS A 167 7.56 15.70 -19.16
N ILE A 168 6.99 15.23 -20.28
CA ILE A 168 7.74 14.99 -21.52
C ILE A 168 8.34 16.28 -22.06
N LEU A 169 7.56 17.36 -22.09
CA LEU A 169 8.05 18.66 -22.54
C LEU A 169 9.20 19.16 -21.64
N GLY A 170 9.12 18.92 -20.32
CA GLY A 170 10.20 19.24 -19.38
C GLY A 170 11.49 18.46 -19.63
N VAL A 171 11.37 17.14 -19.88
CA VAL A 171 12.51 16.29 -20.29
C VAL A 171 13.11 16.78 -21.61
N ALA A 172 12.27 17.10 -22.59
CA ALA A 172 12.70 17.59 -23.91
C ALA A 172 13.46 18.92 -23.81
N PHE A 173 13.00 19.86 -22.97
CA PHE A 173 13.71 21.12 -22.74
C PHE A 173 15.06 20.93 -22.06
N CYS A 174 15.17 20.03 -21.09
CA CYS A 174 16.46 19.71 -20.47
C CYS A 174 17.43 19.10 -21.49
N MET A 175 16.95 18.15 -22.32
CA MET A 175 17.77 17.56 -23.37
C MET A 175 18.22 18.58 -24.41
N ALA A 176 17.33 19.48 -24.84
CA ALA A 176 17.67 20.53 -25.79
C ALA A 176 18.77 21.47 -25.24
N GLY A 177 18.67 21.87 -23.97
CA GLY A 177 19.69 22.68 -23.30
C GLY A 177 21.05 21.96 -23.25
N ASN A 178 21.04 20.66 -22.93
CA ASN A 178 22.26 19.88 -22.88
C ASN A 178 22.90 19.72 -24.27
N ILE A 179 22.10 19.47 -25.32
CA ILE A 179 22.58 19.39 -26.71
C ILE A 179 23.23 20.71 -27.16
N PHE A 180 22.61 21.86 -26.86
CA PHE A 180 23.20 23.16 -27.21
C PHE A 180 24.54 23.40 -26.53
N THR A 181 24.72 22.90 -25.32
CA THR A 181 25.99 23.00 -24.59
C THR A 181 27.08 22.16 -25.28
N VAL A 182 26.76 20.94 -25.74
CA VAL A 182 27.71 20.08 -26.50
C VAL A 182 28.13 20.71 -27.82
N LEU A 183 27.18 21.26 -28.58
CA LEU A 183 27.47 21.85 -29.89
C LEU A 183 28.41 23.06 -29.78
N GLN A 184 28.31 23.82 -28.69
CA GLN A 184 29.25 24.90 -28.40
C GLN A 184 30.64 24.35 -28.05
N ASP A 185 30.72 23.29 -27.23
CA ASP A 185 32.01 22.74 -26.80
C ASP A 185 32.73 21.99 -27.94
N SER A 186 31.97 21.40 -28.87
CA SER A 186 32.53 20.82 -30.10
C SER A 186 33.23 21.87 -31.00
N SER A 187 32.88 23.15 -30.85
CA SER A 187 33.52 24.25 -31.58
C SER A 187 34.78 24.80 -30.90
N SER A 188 35.07 24.41 -29.65
CA SER A 188 36.22 24.87 -28.86
C SER A 188 37.50 24.03 -29.08
N GLY A 189 37.43 22.92 -29.83
CA GLY A 189 38.58 22.16 -30.31
C GLY A 189 39.03 20.99 -29.43
N THR A 190 38.23 20.59 -28.44
CA THR A 190 38.48 19.42 -27.59
C THR A 190 38.02 18.15 -28.30
N SER A 191 38.94 17.24 -28.65
CA SER A 191 38.58 15.95 -29.25
C SER A 191 38.20 14.96 -28.16
N ASP A 192 36.90 14.86 -27.84
CA ASP A 192 36.40 13.89 -26.87
C ASP A 192 36.65 12.45 -27.33
N SER A 193 37.04 11.58 -26.40
CA SER A 193 37.23 10.15 -26.66
C SER A 193 35.87 9.47 -26.83
N PHE A 194 35.63 8.84 -27.99
CA PHE A 194 34.45 8.01 -28.23
C PHE A 194 34.19 6.98 -27.12
N PHE A 195 35.25 6.45 -26.51
CA PHE A 195 35.13 5.50 -25.40
C PHE A 195 34.69 6.17 -24.08
N GLY A 196 35.08 7.43 -23.87
CA GLY A 196 34.60 8.26 -22.75
C GLY A 196 33.10 8.54 -22.86
N ASP A 197 32.61 8.83 -24.06
CA ASP A 197 31.19 9.10 -24.31
C ASP A 197 30.33 7.83 -24.16
N ALA A 198 30.80 6.69 -24.70
CA ALA A 198 30.13 5.41 -24.57
C ALA A 198 30.01 4.97 -23.10
N THR A 199 31.05 5.17 -22.30
CA THR A 199 31.05 4.84 -20.87
C THR A 199 30.15 5.78 -20.06
N ALA A 200 30.07 7.07 -20.41
CA ALA A 200 29.10 7.99 -19.81
C ALA A 200 27.64 7.58 -20.09
N LEU A 201 27.34 7.10 -21.30
CA LEU A 201 25.98 6.64 -21.63
C LEU A 201 25.60 5.38 -20.85
N VAL A 202 26.54 4.44 -20.66
CA VAL A 202 26.34 3.26 -19.80
C VAL A 202 26.06 3.68 -18.36
N SER A 203 26.81 4.67 -17.85
CA SER A 203 26.54 5.25 -16.53
C SER A 203 25.14 5.84 -16.45
N ALA A 204 24.72 6.62 -17.44
CA ALA A 204 23.40 7.26 -17.49
C ALA A 204 22.24 6.24 -17.45
N PHE A 205 22.38 5.13 -18.18
CA PHE A 205 21.38 4.07 -18.20
C PHE A 205 21.36 3.28 -16.88
N MET A 206 22.53 2.86 -16.37
CA MET A 206 22.61 2.16 -15.08
C MET A 206 22.11 3.04 -13.92
N TYR A 207 22.34 4.35 -14.02
CA TYR A 207 21.79 5.35 -13.12
C TYR A 207 20.26 5.27 -13.07
N ALA A 208 19.61 5.36 -14.22
CA ALA A 208 18.16 5.25 -14.31
C ALA A 208 17.64 3.91 -13.74
N VAL A 209 18.35 2.81 -14.00
CA VAL A 209 17.95 1.49 -13.49
C VAL A 209 18.05 1.42 -11.96
N TYR A 210 19.15 1.88 -11.35
CA TYR A 210 19.29 1.80 -9.90
C TYR A 210 18.33 2.76 -9.19
N THR A 211 18.10 3.96 -9.73
CA THR A 211 17.17 4.94 -9.15
C THR A 211 15.73 4.42 -9.16
N SER A 212 15.27 3.85 -10.29
CA SER A 212 13.95 3.22 -10.36
C SER A 212 13.82 1.99 -9.46
N THR A 213 14.88 1.17 -9.37
CA THR A 213 14.91 -0.02 -8.50
C THR A 213 14.84 0.38 -7.03
N MET A 214 15.61 1.38 -6.63
CA MET A 214 15.62 1.92 -5.27
C MET A 214 14.23 2.43 -4.89
N ARG A 215 13.59 3.24 -5.73
CA ARG A 215 12.23 3.73 -5.47
C ARG A 215 11.20 2.60 -5.37
N LYS A 216 11.34 1.54 -6.16
CA LYS A 216 10.41 0.39 -6.13
C LYS A 216 10.45 -0.35 -4.79
N TYR A 217 11.64 -0.53 -4.22
CA TYR A 217 11.82 -1.27 -2.96
C TYR A 217 11.74 -0.37 -1.72
N ILE A 218 12.03 0.92 -1.87
CA ILE A 218 11.92 1.96 -0.83
C ILE A 218 10.77 2.90 -1.22
N ALA A 219 9.55 2.38 -1.22
CA ALA A 219 8.37 3.14 -1.63
C ALA A 219 7.85 4.11 -0.55
N ASP A 220 8.23 3.91 0.71
CA ASP A 220 7.69 4.62 1.87
C ASP A 220 8.80 4.89 2.89
N ASP A 221 9.14 6.17 3.07
CA ASP A 221 10.27 6.67 3.89
C ASP A 221 10.14 6.30 5.36
N SER A 222 8.90 6.04 5.79
CA SER A 222 8.59 5.63 7.15
C SER A 222 9.00 4.19 7.46
N ARG A 223 9.10 3.34 6.43
CA ARG A 223 9.30 1.89 6.59
C ARG A 223 10.77 1.48 6.60
N MET A 224 11.63 2.18 5.85
CA MET A 224 13.04 1.81 5.74
C MET A 224 13.95 3.00 6.01
N SER A 225 14.84 2.86 6.99
CA SER A 225 15.84 3.90 7.27
C SER A 225 16.87 3.99 6.15
N LEU A 226 16.94 5.16 5.51
CA LEU A 226 17.96 5.47 4.49
C LEU A 226 19.39 5.34 5.03
N CYS A 227 19.60 5.74 6.28
CA CYS A 227 20.91 5.65 6.94
C CYS A 227 21.36 4.17 7.06
N LEU A 228 20.46 3.27 7.45
CA LEU A 228 20.73 1.84 7.48
C LEU A 228 20.96 1.27 6.07
N PHE A 229 20.14 1.67 5.10
CA PHE A 229 20.25 1.23 3.70
C PHE A 229 21.61 1.57 3.08
N PHE A 230 22.04 2.84 3.16
CA PHE A 230 23.33 3.27 2.65
C PHE A 230 24.48 2.66 3.43
N GLY A 231 24.36 2.56 4.76
CA GLY A 231 25.35 1.90 5.60
C GLY A 231 25.65 0.46 5.17
N LEU A 232 24.60 -0.33 4.92
CA LEU A 232 24.74 -1.71 4.44
C LEU A 232 25.24 -1.77 2.99
N LEU A 233 24.81 -0.84 2.13
CA LEU A 233 25.29 -0.73 0.75
C LEU A 233 26.81 -0.49 0.72
N GLY A 234 27.32 0.43 1.54
CA GLY A 234 28.75 0.71 1.66
C GLY A 234 29.55 -0.46 2.23
N LEU A 235 29.01 -1.14 3.24
CA LEU A 235 29.64 -2.32 3.81
C LEU A 235 29.73 -3.48 2.79
N LEU A 236 28.67 -3.72 2.03
CA LEU A 236 28.65 -4.71 0.96
C LEU A 236 29.67 -4.36 -0.12
N ASN A 237 29.73 -3.09 -0.53
CA ASN A 237 30.72 -2.62 -1.49
C ASN A 237 32.15 -2.85 -0.98
N PHE A 238 32.44 -2.46 0.27
CA PHE A 238 33.73 -2.64 0.90
C PHE A 238 34.18 -4.10 0.91
N VAL A 239 33.31 -5.01 1.38
CA VAL A 239 33.65 -6.44 1.56
C VAL A 239 33.70 -7.18 0.22
N CYS A 240 32.69 -7.00 -0.64
CA CYS A 240 32.56 -7.79 -1.87
C CYS A 240 33.56 -7.38 -2.96
N LEU A 241 33.95 -6.10 -3.01
CA LEU A 241 34.88 -5.62 -4.03
C LEU A 241 36.34 -5.59 -3.58
N LEU A 242 36.63 -5.76 -2.28
CA LEU A 242 38.01 -5.81 -1.77
C LEU A 242 38.87 -6.87 -2.50
N PRO A 243 38.42 -8.11 -2.76
CA PRO A 243 39.21 -9.07 -3.52
C PRO A 243 39.57 -8.58 -4.93
N ILE A 244 38.65 -7.85 -5.57
CA ILE A 244 38.87 -7.30 -6.92
C ILE A 244 39.92 -6.19 -6.87
N VAL A 245 39.86 -5.31 -5.87
CA VAL A 245 40.89 -4.27 -5.65
C VAL A 245 42.27 -4.89 -5.45
N LEU A 246 42.37 -5.95 -4.65
CA LEU A 246 43.64 -6.66 -4.40
C LEU A 246 44.19 -7.31 -5.67
N ILE A 247 43.32 -7.88 -6.51
CA ILE A 247 43.70 -8.45 -7.82
C ILE A 247 44.20 -7.35 -8.76
N LEU A 248 43.50 -6.21 -8.84
CA LEU A 248 43.90 -5.08 -9.68
C LEU A 248 45.21 -4.44 -9.23
N HIS A 249 45.46 -4.42 -7.91
CA HIS A 249 46.73 -4.02 -7.34
C HIS A 249 47.86 -4.99 -7.72
N ALA A 250 47.64 -6.30 -7.53
CA ALA A 250 48.62 -7.34 -7.80
C ALA A 250 48.97 -7.48 -9.30
N THR A 251 48.01 -7.20 -10.18
CA THR A 251 48.20 -7.22 -11.64
C THR A 251 48.75 -5.89 -12.20
N HIS A 252 49.00 -4.90 -11.34
CA HIS A 252 49.46 -3.55 -11.69
C HIS A 252 48.56 -2.75 -12.65
N ILE A 253 47.34 -3.22 -12.92
CA ILE A 253 46.34 -2.48 -13.72
C ILE A 253 45.96 -1.18 -12.98
N GLU A 254 45.58 -1.31 -11.70
CA GLU A 254 45.39 -0.17 -10.80
C GLU A 254 46.29 -0.30 -9.55
N SER A 255 47.60 -0.07 -9.74
CA SER A 255 48.55 -0.05 -8.63
C SER A 255 48.26 1.10 -7.64
N LEU A 256 48.41 0.80 -6.34
CA LEU A 256 48.22 1.75 -5.22
C LEU A 256 49.53 2.42 -4.79
N GLN A 257 50.63 2.16 -5.49
CA GLN A 257 51.97 2.64 -5.12
C GLN A 257 52.11 4.17 -5.25
N THR A 258 51.29 4.82 -6.07
CA THR A 258 51.26 6.28 -6.26
C THR A 258 50.35 7.00 -5.27
N LEU A 259 49.76 6.29 -4.30
CA LEU A 259 48.85 6.86 -3.32
C LEU A 259 49.62 7.71 -2.29
N THR A 260 49.49 9.03 -2.40
CA THR A 260 49.99 9.97 -1.39
C THR A 260 48.94 10.23 -0.31
N TRP A 261 49.38 10.70 0.87
CA TRP A 261 48.47 11.10 1.95
C TRP A 261 47.54 12.26 1.55
N GLU A 262 47.99 13.12 0.63
CA GLU A 262 47.18 14.20 0.06
C GLU A 262 46.04 13.64 -0.79
N ILE A 263 46.34 12.72 -1.73
CA ILE A 263 45.33 12.06 -2.57
C ILE A 263 44.32 11.31 -1.70
N LEU A 264 44.79 10.58 -0.68
CA LEU A 264 43.90 9.85 0.23
C LEU A 264 42.99 10.81 1.03
N GLY A 265 43.51 11.95 1.49
CA GLY A 265 42.75 12.98 2.17
C GLY A 265 41.65 13.58 1.28
N LEU A 266 42.00 13.93 0.03
CA LEU A 266 41.05 14.46 -0.95
C LEU A 266 39.99 13.44 -1.34
N LEU A 267 40.35 12.16 -1.55
CA LEU A 267 39.41 11.07 -1.82
C LEU A 267 38.44 10.84 -0.67
N THR A 268 38.93 10.91 0.58
CA THR A 268 38.09 10.74 1.77
C THR A 268 37.13 11.91 1.92
N LEU A 269 37.62 13.14 1.76
CA LEU A 269 36.79 14.34 1.80
C LEU A 269 35.72 14.29 0.72
N LYS A 270 36.10 13.94 -0.53
CA LYS A 270 35.17 13.72 -1.63
C LYS A 270 34.12 12.69 -1.23
N GLY A 271 34.51 11.49 -0.80
CA GLY A 271 33.54 10.44 -0.49
C GLY A 271 32.58 10.80 0.65
N LEU A 272 32.99 11.60 1.63
CA LEU A 272 32.09 12.06 2.69
C LEU A 272 31.07 13.11 2.19
N PHE A 273 31.50 14.09 1.38
CA PHE A 273 30.61 15.14 0.89
C PHE A 273 29.77 14.69 -0.31
N ASP A 274 30.41 14.07 -1.28
CA ASP A 274 29.80 13.61 -2.53
C ASP A 274 28.95 12.36 -2.30
N ASN A 275 29.48 11.31 -1.69
CA ASN A 275 28.73 10.08 -1.54
C ASN A 275 27.88 10.09 -0.27
N VAL A 276 28.48 10.25 0.92
CA VAL A 276 27.71 10.10 2.17
C VAL A 276 26.64 11.18 2.33
N LEU A 277 26.99 12.45 2.16
CA LEU A 277 26.05 13.56 2.33
C LEU A 277 25.18 13.78 1.08
N SER A 278 25.77 13.99 -0.09
CA SER A 278 24.99 14.32 -1.30
C SER A 278 24.07 13.18 -1.70
N ASP A 279 24.53 11.93 -1.74
CA ASP A 279 23.66 10.83 -2.17
C ASP A 279 22.53 10.53 -1.16
N TYR A 280 22.73 10.87 0.12
CA TYR A 280 21.66 10.84 1.13
C TYR A 280 20.62 11.93 0.86
N LEU A 281 21.05 13.17 0.60
CA LEU A 281 20.15 14.27 0.22
C LEU A 281 19.44 14.00 -1.09
N TRP A 282 20.11 13.37 -2.04
CA TRP A 282 19.56 12.95 -3.33
C TRP A 282 18.48 11.88 -3.14
N ALA A 283 18.74 10.87 -2.30
CA ALA A 283 17.75 9.85 -1.99
C ALA A 283 16.52 10.45 -1.30
N LEU A 284 16.72 11.37 -0.34
CA LEU A 284 15.63 12.12 0.29
C LEU A 284 14.83 12.92 -0.74
N ALA A 285 15.51 13.61 -1.65
CA ALA A 285 14.87 14.36 -2.72
C ALA A 285 14.02 13.45 -3.63
N MET A 286 14.59 12.33 -4.09
CA MET A 286 13.89 11.34 -4.90
C MET A 286 12.65 10.79 -4.17
N LEU A 287 12.75 10.60 -2.86
CA LEU A 287 11.67 10.06 -2.04
C LEU A 287 10.54 11.05 -1.79
N TYR A 288 10.88 12.30 -1.45
CA TYR A 288 9.94 13.39 -1.20
C TYR A 288 9.34 14.01 -2.47
N THR A 289 9.93 13.73 -3.64
CA THR A 289 9.41 14.15 -4.94
C THR A 289 9.09 12.92 -5.79
N THR A 290 9.74 12.75 -6.93
CA THR A 290 9.69 11.53 -7.74
C THR A 290 11.08 11.26 -8.31
N PRO A 291 11.39 10.02 -8.73
CA PRO A 291 12.65 9.72 -9.41
C PRO A 291 12.90 10.63 -10.61
N THR A 292 11.86 10.97 -11.37
CA THR A 292 11.98 11.86 -12.52
C THR A 292 12.32 13.29 -12.12
N VAL A 293 11.70 13.84 -11.07
CA VAL A 293 12.02 15.20 -10.58
C VAL A 293 13.46 15.25 -10.05
N ALA A 294 13.89 14.25 -9.28
CA ALA A 294 15.25 14.19 -8.77
C ALA A 294 16.29 14.08 -9.89
N THR A 295 16.10 13.18 -10.86
CA THR A 295 17.08 13.00 -11.95
C THR A 295 17.11 14.19 -12.92
N ILE A 296 15.97 14.80 -13.25
CA ILE A 296 15.97 16.03 -14.05
C ILE A 296 16.65 17.17 -13.28
N GLY A 297 16.43 17.24 -11.97
CA GLY A 297 17.07 18.20 -11.11
C GLY A 297 18.60 18.15 -11.13
N LEU A 298 19.18 16.98 -11.34
CA LEU A 298 20.63 16.85 -11.54
C LEU A 298 21.12 17.48 -12.84
N SER A 299 20.23 17.76 -13.81
CA SER A 299 20.62 18.51 -15.01
C SER A 299 20.99 19.97 -14.67
N LEU A 300 20.59 20.49 -13.50
CA LEU A 300 21.04 21.79 -12.99
C LEU A 300 22.56 21.83 -12.72
N THR A 301 23.25 20.70 -12.69
CA THR A 301 24.72 20.66 -12.68
C THR A 301 25.33 21.41 -13.85
N VAL A 302 24.70 21.39 -15.04
CA VAL A 302 25.18 22.10 -16.24
C VAL A 302 25.24 23.62 -16.01
N PRO A 303 24.15 24.32 -15.66
CA PRO A 303 24.20 25.75 -15.38
C PRO A 303 25.09 26.10 -14.18
N PHE A 304 25.18 25.25 -13.15
CA PHE A 304 26.11 25.48 -12.03
C PHE A 304 27.57 25.33 -12.44
N ALA A 305 27.91 24.38 -13.32
CA ALA A 305 29.25 24.21 -13.85
C ALA A 305 29.67 25.44 -14.67
N ILE A 306 28.79 25.92 -15.54
CA ILE A 306 29.00 27.15 -16.32
C ILE A 306 29.21 28.36 -15.40
N LEU A 307 28.36 28.51 -14.38
CA LEU A 307 28.46 29.61 -13.42
C LEU A 307 29.77 29.54 -12.63
N SER A 308 30.17 28.34 -12.20
CA SER A 308 31.45 28.11 -11.53
C SER A 308 32.61 28.53 -12.43
N ASP A 309 32.61 28.11 -13.69
CA ASP A 309 33.68 28.45 -14.64
C ASP A 309 33.79 29.96 -14.88
N ALA A 310 32.66 30.65 -15.01
CA ALA A 310 32.62 32.11 -15.14
C ALA A 310 33.18 32.85 -13.91
N ILE A 311 32.96 32.31 -12.70
CA ILE A 311 33.44 32.93 -11.44
C ILE A 311 34.93 32.66 -11.21
N PHE A 312 35.38 31.42 -11.39
CA PHE A 312 36.73 31.01 -11.00
C PHE A 312 37.78 31.25 -12.10
N HIS A 313 37.41 31.14 -13.38
CA HIS A 313 38.33 31.32 -14.51
C HIS A 313 38.13 32.66 -15.25
N ALA A 314 37.15 33.47 -14.83
CA ALA A 314 36.83 34.79 -15.42
C ALA A 314 36.55 34.76 -16.94
N VAL A 315 36.15 33.60 -17.48
CA VAL A 315 35.76 33.44 -18.88
C VAL A 315 34.27 33.79 -19.01
N PRO A 316 33.87 34.80 -19.79
CA PRO A 316 32.46 35.15 -19.93
C PRO A 316 31.72 34.05 -20.70
N PRO A 317 30.55 33.58 -20.20
CA PRO A 317 29.79 32.55 -20.88
C PRO A 317 29.27 33.04 -22.22
N SER A 318 29.32 32.18 -23.25
CA SER A 318 28.80 32.52 -24.57
C SER A 318 27.27 32.63 -24.56
N VAL A 319 26.72 33.37 -25.52
CA VAL A 319 25.26 33.57 -25.65
C VAL A 319 24.53 32.22 -25.79
N VAL A 320 25.13 31.26 -26.50
CA VAL A 320 24.57 29.90 -26.70
C VAL A 320 24.47 29.15 -25.37
N VAL A 321 25.50 29.27 -24.53
CA VAL A 321 25.58 28.60 -23.22
C VAL A 321 24.58 29.22 -22.22
N CYS A 322 24.36 30.54 -22.30
CA CYS A 322 23.30 31.21 -21.53
C CYS A 322 21.91 30.72 -21.95
N PHE A 323 21.64 30.59 -23.26
CA PHE A 323 20.38 30.00 -23.75
C PHE A 323 20.22 28.55 -23.29
N ALA A 324 21.26 27.72 -23.40
CA ALA A 324 21.25 26.34 -22.93
C ALA A 324 20.86 26.22 -21.44
N SER A 325 21.43 27.07 -20.60
CA SER A 325 21.12 27.15 -19.16
C SER A 325 19.65 27.49 -18.89
N ILE A 326 19.07 28.41 -19.67
CA ILE A 326 17.66 28.78 -19.56
C ILE A 326 16.75 27.59 -19.90
N PHE A 327 17.08 26.82 -20.95
CA PHE A 327 16.31 25.63 -21.34
C PHE A 327 16.32 24.55 -20.25
N VAL A 328 17.47 24.29 -19.64
CA VAL A 328 17.59 23.33 -18.52
C VAL A 328 16.77 23.78 -17.31
N ILE A 329 16.87 25.05 -16.91
CA ILE A 329 16.10 25.60 -15.78
C ILE A 329 14.59 25.55 -16.08
N ALA A 330 14.18 25.90 -17.30
CA ALA A 330 12.77 25.85 -17.72
C ALA A 330 12.22 24.41 -17.66
N GLY A 331 13.01 23.42 -18.11
CA GLY A 331 12.61 22.02 -18.02
C GLY A 331 12.47 21.52 -16.57
N PHE A 332 13.38 21.92 -15.68
CA PHE A 332 13.29 21.63 -14.25
C PHE A 332 12.06 22.26 -13.58
N VAL A 333 11.76 23.53 -13.89
CA VAL A 333 10.57 24.21 -13.35
C VAL A 333 9.29 23.56 -13.86
N LEU A 334 9.22 23.25 -15.16
CA LEU A 334 8.03 22.69 -15.79
C LEU A 334 7.66 21.32 -15.19
N ILE A 335 8.65 20.45 -14.95
CA ILE A 335 8.37 19.15 -14.35
C ILE A 335 7.96 19.26 -12.89
N ASN A 336 8.57 20.18 -12.14
CA ASN A 336 8.20 20.43 -10.75
C ASN A 336 6.75 20.92 -10.61
N VAL A 337 6.33 21.83 -11.51
CA VAL A 337 4.93 22.28 -11.59
C VAL A 337 4.01 21.12 -11.95
N SER A 338 4.34 20.32 -12.97
CA SER A 338 3.51 19.17 -13.36
C SER A 338 3.37 18.15 -12.25
N SER A 339 4.44 17.81 -11.54
CA SER A 339 4.40 16.84 -10.44
C SER A 339 3.59 17.35 -9.25
N ASN A 340 3.63 18.65 -8.96
CA ASN A 340 2.79 19.25 -7.92
C ASN A 340 1.30 19.24 -8.32
N LEU A 341 0.99 19.45 -9.60
CA LEU A 341 -0.38 19.32 -10.12
C LEU A 341 -0.92 17.89 -10.03
N ASP A 342 -0.11 16.88 -10.36
CA ASP A 342 -0.46 15.47 -10.22
C ASP A 342 -0.75 15.11 -8.76
N GLY A 343 0.09 15.56 -7.83
CA GLY A 343 -0.10 15.31 -6.39
C GLY A 343 -1.40 15.88 -5.82
N ARG A 344 -1.86 17.04 -6.33
CA ARG A 344 -3.15 17.65 -5.96
C ARG A 344 -4.34 16.91 -6.58
N GLN A 345 -4.18 16.31 -7.76
CA GLN A 345 -5.21 15.47 -8.37
C GLN A 345 -5.33 14.10 -7.70
N ASP A 346 -4.21 13.52 -7.25
CA ASP A 346 -4.22 12.29 -6.46
C ASP A 346 -5.04 12.45 -5.17
N GLU A 347 -4.94 13.60 -4.48
CA GLU A 347 -5.75 13.94 -3.29
C GLU A 347 -7.26 13.99 -3.59
N MET A 348 -7.65 14.58 -4.71
CA MET A 348 -9.06 14.60 -5.12
C MET A 348 -9.57 13.21 -5.55
N SER A 349 -8.70 12.36 -6.11
CA SER A 349 -9.05 10.98 -6.51
C SER A 349 -8.98 9.96 -5.37
N SER A 350 -8.27 10.24 -4.27
CA SER A 350 -8.26 9.46 -3.04
C SER A 350 -9.42 9.87 -2.13
N THR A 351 -10.65 9.80 -2.64
CA THR A 351 -11.90 10.25 -2.00
C THR A 351 -12.16 9.66 -0.60
N GLY A 352 -11.40 8.64 -0.16
CA GLY A 352 -11.49 8.03 1.16
C GLY A 352 -10.55 8.58 2.23
N ALA A 353 -9.48 9.31 1.88
CA ALA A 353 -8.46 9.70 2.85
C ALA A 353 -9.01 10.70 3.89
N GLY A 354 -9.24 10.23 5.12
CA GLY A 354 -9.71 11.03 6.25
C GLY A 354 -11.18 10.80 6.64
N TYR A 355 -12.04 10.40 5.70
CA TYR A 355 -13.45 10.08 5.96
C TYR A 355 -13.66 8.64 6.47
N ASP A 356 -12.61 7.83 6.41
CA ASP A 356 -12.63 6.44 6.83
C ASP A 356 -12.07 6.23 8.25
N LEU A 357 -11.58 7.27 8.92
CA LEU A 357 -10.98 7.15 10.26
C LEU A 357 -12.00 6.95 11.38
N SER A 358 -13.26 7.34 11.16
CA SER A 358 -14.32 7.29 12.18
C SER A 358 -15.64 6.82 11.59
N ALA A 359 -16.41 6.07 12.39
CA ALA A 359 -17.77 5.66 12.02
C ALA A 359 -18.77 6.83 12.05
N GLY A 360 -18.46 7.92 12.76
CA GLY A 360 -19.31 9.12 12.86
C GLY A 360 -19.09 10.15 11.75
N THR A 361 -18.31 9.84 10.71
CA THR A 361 -17.95 10.78 9.66
C THR A 361 -18.60 10.37 8.33
N PHE A 362 -19.35 11.30 7.73
CA PHE A 362 -19.90 11.12 6.39
C PHE A 362 -18.87 11.52 5.35
N SER A 363 -18.77 10.73 4.28
CA SER A 363 -18.06 11.14 3.08
C SER A 363 -18.84 12.23 2.32
N PRO A 364 -18.21 12.93 1.35
CA PRO A 364 -18.91 13.88 0.48
C PRO A 364 -20.10 13.26 -0.29
N ASP A 365 -20.08 11.94 -0.51
CA ASP A 365 -21.16 11.18 -1.13
C ASP A 365 -22.30 10.81 -0.16
N GLY A 366 -22.21 11.21 1.11
CA GLY A 366 -23.18 10.87 2.15
C GLY A 366 -23.07 9.42 2.65
N ARG A 367 -21.89 8.80 2.53
CA ARG A 367 -21.64 7.39 2.91
C ARG A 367 -20.79 7.30 4.16
N ILE A 368 -20.90 6.18 4.89
CA ILE A 368 -20.04 5.87 6.04
C ILE A 368 -19.14 4.68 5.68
N PHE A 369 -17.87 4.95 5.39
CA PHE A 369 -16.96 3.91 4.89
C PHE A 369 -16.65 2.81 5.92
N GLN A 370 -16.62 3.12 7.20
CA GLN A 370 -16.43 2.11 8.27
C GLN A 370 -17.50 1.01 8.26
N VAL A 371 -18.76 1.35 7.94
CA VAL A 371 -19.84 0.37 7.82
C VAL A 371 -19.67 -0.51 6.59
N GLU A 372 -19.21 0.05 5.47
CA GLU A 372 -18.93 -0.70 4.25
C GLU A 372 -17.75 -1.66 4.43
N TYR A 373 -16.72 -1.23 5.16
CA TYR A 373 -15.59 -2.10 5.51
C TYR A 373 -16.02 -3.23 6.43
N ALA A 374 -16.91 -2.97 7.39
CA ALA A 374 -17.50 -4.01 8.23
C ALA A 374 -18.31 -5.02 7.39
N LYS A 375 -19.07 -4.56 6.38
CA LYS A 375 -19.77 -5.44 5.44
C LYS A 375 -18.80 -6.31 4.62
N LYS A 376 -17.70 -5.74 4.11
CA LYS A 376 -16.64 -6.50 3.44
C LYS A 376 -16.00 -7.56 4.34
N ALA A 377 -15.90 -7.32 5.65
CA ALA A 377 -15.42 -8.33 6.60
C ALA A 377 -16.38 -9.54 6.69
N VAL A 378 -17.69 -9.32 6.53
CA VAL A 378 -18.68 -10.40 6.45
C VAL A 378 -18.47 -11.21 5.17
N GLU A 379 -18.26 -10.55 4.04
CA GLU A 379 -18.03 -11.20 2.73
C GLU A 379 -16.79 -12.11 2.72
N ASN A 380 -15.83 -11.92 3.64
CA ASN A 380 -14.66 -12.78 3.78
C ASN A 380 -14.89 -14.03 4.66
N SER A 381 -16.10 -14.24 5.17
CA SER A 381 -16.45 -15.37 6.02
C SER A 381 -17.11 -16.51 5.23
N GLY A 382 -17.06 -17.73 5.78
CA GLY A 382 -17.82 -18.89 5.28
C GLY A 382 -19.33 -18.59 5.17
N THR A 383 -19.97 -19.25 4.22
CA THR A 383 -21.34 -18.94 3.81
C THR A 383 -22.36 -19.47 4.82
N ALA A 384 -23.36 -18.65 5.15
CA ALA A 384 -24.50 -19.02 5.98
C ALA A 384 -25.79 -18.80 5.19
N ILE A 385 -26.70 -19.77 5.20
CA ILE A 385 -27.96 -19.78 4.45
C ILE A 385 -29.12 -20.00 5.42
N GLY A 386 -30.23 -19.30 5.20
CA GLY A 386 -31.49 -19.52 5.91
C GLY A 386 -32.65 -19.57 4.95
N ILE A 387 -33.57 -20.51 5.17
CA ILE A 387 -34.74 -20.73 4.33
C ILE A 387 -35.97 -20.91 5.20
N HIS A 388 -36.98 -20.08 4.94
CA HIS A 388 -38.32 -20.22 5.48
C HIS A 388 -39.13 -21.16 4.57
N CYS A 389 -39.38 -22.37 5.07
CA CYS A 389 -40.08 -23.46 4.40
C CYS A 389 -41.58 -23.41 4.69
N LYS A 390 -42.35 -24.39 4.19
CA LYS A 390 -43.81 -24.46 4.43
C LYS A 390 -44.17 -24.78 5.89
N ASP A 391 -43.33 -25.55 6.57
CA ASP A 391 -43.56 -26.16 7.89
C ASP A 391 -42.57 -25.66 8.97
N GLY A 392 -41.74 -24.66 8.65
CA GLY A 392 -40.74 -24.14 9.57
C GLY A 392 -39.63 -23.33 8.91
N VAL A 393 -38.50 -23.20 9.61
CA VAL A 393 -37.31 -22.49 9.14
C VAL A 393 -36.08 -23.36 9.37
N VAL A 394 -35.18 -23.38 8.41
CA VAL A 394 -33.90 -24.09 8.45
C VAL A 394 -32.75 -23.12 8.22
N MET A 395 -31.62 -23.36 8.88
CA MET A 395 -30.39 -22.60 8.70
C MET A 395 -29.23 -23.57 8.52
N GLY A 396 -28.34 -23.26 7.57
CA GLY A 396 -27.10 -24.00 7.32
C GLY A 396 -25.89 -23.08 7.28
N VAL A 397 -24.77 -23.54 7.80
CA VAL A 397 -23.51 -22.78 7.80
C VAL A 397 -22.36 -23.66 7.36
N GLU A 398 -21.58 -23.14 6.41
CA GLU A 398 -20.27 -23.65 6.00
C GLU A 398 -19.22 -23.23 7.04
N LYS A 399 -18.90 -24.12 7.99
CA LYS A 399 -17.85 -23.85 8.98
C LYS A 399 -16.50 -24.35 8.46
N ILE A 400 -15.70 -23.44 7.93
CA ILE A 400 -14.36 -23.73 7.41
C ILE A 400 -13.45 -24.27 8.54
N LEU A 401 -12.82 -25.42 8.30
CA LEU A 401 -11.86 -26.04 9.20
C LEU A 401 -10.44 -25.59 8.86
N LEU A 402 -9.93 -24.59 9.58
CA LEU A 402 -8.60 -24.02 9.36
C LEU A 402 -7.45 -24.98 9.71
N SER A 403 -7.71 -25.94 10.60
CA SER A 403 -6.71 -26.90 11.06
C SER A 403 -7.35 -28.24 11.39
N LYS A 404 -6.63 -29.33 11.09
CA LYS A 404 -7.01 -30.70 11.47
C LYS A 404 -6.99 -30.93 12.98
N MET A 405 -6.37 -30.02 13.75
CA MET A 405 -6.32 -30.08 15.22
C MET A 405 -7.61 -29.57 15.88
N LEU A 406 -8.53 -28.97 15.12
CA LEU A 406 -9.83 -28.55 15.65
C LEU A 406 -10.72 -29.76 15.92
N VAL A 407 -11.29 -29.83 17.11
CA VAL A 407 -12.26 -30.88 17.47
C VAL A 407 -13.56 -30.62 16.72
N ALA A 408 -14.05 -31.63 16.00
CA ALA A 408 -15.31 -31.57 15.27
C ALA A 408 -16.48 -31.16 16.18
N GLY A 409 -17.43 -30.39 15.65
CA GLY A 409 -18.62 -29.93 16.39
C GLY A 409 -18.37 -28.81 17.41
N THR A 410 -17.13 -28.37 17.60
CA THR A 410 -16.77 -27.20 18.43
C THR A 410 -16.73 -25.92 17.61
N HIS A 411 -16.62 -24.75 18.27
CA HIS A 411 -16.60 -23.43 17.62
C HIS A 411 -17.77 -23.17 16.66
N ARG A 412 -18.97 -23.53 17.12
CA ARG A 412 -20.22 -23.38 16.36
C ARG A 412 -20.48 -21.94 15.95
N ARG A 413 -21.20 -21.80 14.84
CA ARG A 413 -21.69 -20.51 14.30
C ARG A 413 -23.21 -20.38 14.42
N ILE A 414 -23.90 -21.47 14.75
CA ILE A 414 -25.32 -21.47 15.08
C ILE A 414 -25.49 -21.60 16.60
N HIS A 415 -26.32 -20.71 17.17
CA HIS A 415 -26.59 -20.64 18.61
C HIS A 415 -28.07 -20.55 18.89
N ALA A 416 -28.54 -21.26 19.92
CA ALA A 416 -29.87 -21.06 20.48
C ALA A 416 -29.88 -19.77 21.32
N ILE A 417 -30.85 -18.91 21.08
CA ILE A 417 -31.07 -17.65 21.81
C ILE A 417 -32.14 -17.86 22.89
N ASP A 418 -33.27 -18.43 22.52
CA ASP A 418 -34.31 -18.94 23.41
C ASP A 418 -34.85 -20.25 22.82
N ARG A 419 -35.75 -20.94 23.52
CA ARG A 419 -36.30 -22.22 23.06
C ARG A 419 -36.95 -22.13 21.68
N HIS A 420 -37.54 -20.99 21.32
CA HIS A 420 -38.24 -20.74 20.07
C HIS A 420 -37.45 -19.87 19.07
N VAL A 421 -36.17 -19.57 19.34
CA VAL A 421 -35.34 -18.70 18.49
C VAL A 421 -33.89 -19.20 18.40
N GLY A 422 -33.42 -19.39 17.17
CA GLY A 422 -32.02 -19.61 16.83
C GLY A 422 -31.39 -18.43 16.12
N LEU A 423 -30.06 -18.35 16.19
CA LEU A 423 -29.24 -17.37 15.50
C LEU A 423 -28.08 -18.05 14.77
N ALA A 424 -27.89 -17.75 13.49
CA ALA A 424 -26.67 -18.07 12.73
C ALA A 424 -25.87 -16.78 12.47
N MET A 425 -24.54 -16.85 12.54
CA MET A 425 -23.66 -15.69 12.28
C MET A 425 -22.72 -15.93 11.10
N SER A 426 -22.42 -14.86 10.35
CA SER A 426 -21.34 -14.82 9.36
C SER A 426 -20.52 -13.53 9.53
N GLY A 427 -19.21 -13.61 9.32
CA GLY A 427 -18.24 -12.55 9.59
C GLY A 427 -17.34 -12.87 10.78
N LEU A 428 -16.93 -11.84 11.52
CA LEU A 428 -16.04 -11.96 12.67
C LEU A 428 -16.75 -12.67 13.85
N VAL A 429 -16.32 -13.90 14.16
CA VAL A 429 -16.98 -14.76 15.15
C VAL A 429 -16.96 -14.17 16.57
N ALA A 430 -15.94 -13.38 16.93
CA ALA A 430 -15.87 -12.73 18.24
C ALA A 430 -17.04 -11.74 18.43
N ASP A 431 -17.28 -10.91 17.43
CA ASP A 431 -18.39 -9.96 17.39
C ASP A 431 -19.74 -10.70 17.40
N GLY A 432 -19.85 -11.78 16.63
CA GLY A 432 -21.07 -12.58 16.57
C GLY A 432 -21.45 -13.19 17.92
N ARG A 433 -20.46 -13.64 18.72
CA ARG A 433 -20.71 -14.13 20.09
C ARG A 433 -21.23 -13.02 21.02
N GLN A 434 -20.75 -11.79 20.86
CA GLN A 434 -21.26 -10.66 21.62
C GLN A 434 -22.72 -10.38 21.30
N LEU A 435 -23.09 -10.43 20.01
CA LEU A 435 -24.49 -10.27 19.60
C LEU A 435 -25.38 -11.42 20.08
N VAL A 436 -24.88 -12.67 20.09
CA VAL A 436 -25.60 -13.82 20.68
C VAL A 436 -25.89 -13.60 22.15
N ASN A 437 -24.90 -13.14 22.93
CA ASN A 437 -25.08 -12.89 24.36
C ASN A 437 -26.08 -11.75 24.59
N ARG A 438 -25.96 -10.65 23.84
CA ARG A 438 -26.90 -9.53 23.91
C ARG A 438 -28.34 -9.95 23.54
N ALA A 439 -28.51 -10.80 22.54
CA ALA A 439 -29.82 -11.32 22.13
C ALA A 439 -30.45 -12.23 23.20
N ARG A 440 -29.65 -13.06 23.89
CA ARG A 440 -30.11 -13.89 25.01
C ARG A 440 -30.56 -13.04 26.19
N GLU A 441 -29.79 -12.00 26.52
CA GLU A 441 -30.14 -11.05 27.56
C GLU A 441 -31.45 -10.31 27.23
N GLU A 442 -31.62 -9.87 25.98
CA GLU A 442 -32.85 -9.20 25.54
C GLU A 442 -34.07 -10.14 25.62
N ALA A 443 -33.94 -11.37 25.14
CA ALA A 443 -35.01 -12.36 25.20
C ALA A 443 -35.40 -12.72 26.65
N SER A 444 -34.41 -12.92 27.52
CA SER A 444 -34.64 -13.20 28.94
C SER A 444 -35.26 -12.01 29.66
N GLY A 445 -34.78 -10.79 29.39
CA GLY A 445 -35.30 -9.56 29.95
C GLY A 445 -36.76 -9.31 29.53
N TYR A 446 -37.08 -9.52 28.26
CA TYR A 446 -38.44 -9.42 27.76
C TYR A 446 -39.36 -10.41 28.48
N LYS A 447 -38.97 -11.68 28.58
CA LYS A 447 -39.77 -12.70 29.27
C LYS A 447 -39.97 -12.39 30.76
N LYS A 448 -38.95 -11.84 31.42
CA LYS A 448 -39.04 -11.43 32.82
C LYS A 448 -40.04 -10.27 33.02
N ASN A 449 -40.05 -9.31 32.10
CA ASN A 449 -40.88 -8.11 32.22
C ASN A 449 -42.33 -8.34 31.76
N TYR A 450 -42.51 -9.12 30.70
CA TYR A 450 -43.82 -9.30 30.05
C TYR A 450 -44.45 -10.68 30.30
N GLY A 451 -43.72 -11.63 30.89
CA GLY A 451 -44.21 -12.97 31.19
C GLY A 451 -44.35 -13.91 29.99
N SER A 452 -44.14 -13.43 28.76
CA SER A 452 -44.20 -14.21 27.52
C SER A 452 -42.86 -14.26 26.79
N PRO A 453 -42.58 -15.32 25.99
CA PRO A 453 -41.39 -15.36 25.15
C PRO A 453 -41.39 -14.20 24.13
N ILE A 454 -40.20 -13.66 23.83
CA ILE A 454 -40.09 -12.51 22.92
C ILE A 454 -40.50 -12.88 21.48
N PRO A 455 -41.37 -12.11 20.81
CA PRO A 455 -41.64 -12.32 19.39
C PRO A 455 -40.37 -12.14 18.54
N PRO A 456 -40.09 -13.00 17.55
CA PRO A 456 -38.86 -12.94 16.76
C PRO A 456 -38.65 -11.60 16.03
N GLN A 457 -39.72 -10.95 15.59
CA GLN A 457 -39.65 -9.63 14.96
C GLN A 457 -39.17 -8.56 15.95
N VAL A 458 -39.72 -8.55 17.16
CA VAL A 458 -39.34 -7.59 18.22
C VAL A 458 -37.88 -7.79 18.62
N LEU A 459 -37.44 -9.04 18.74
CA LEU A 459 -36.03 -9.34 19.00
C LEU A 459 -35.13 -8.83 17.86
N ALA A 460 -35.53 -9.03 16.60
CA ALA A 460 -34.77 -8.55 15.45
C ALA A 460 -34.64 -7.01 15.47
N ASP A 461 -35.73 -6.29 15.73
CA ASP A 461 -35.72 -4.82 15.79
C ASP A 461 -34.85 -4.30 16.95
N ARG A 462 -34.88 -4.95 18.12
CA ARG A 462 -34.02 -4.60 19.26
C ARG A 462 -32.54 -4.83 18.96
N MET A 463 -32.21 -5.95 18.32
CA MET A 463 -30.84 -6.25 17.92
C MET A 463 -30.36 -5.31 16.81
N SER A 464 -31.23 -4.97 15.86
CA SER A 464 -30.99 -4.00 14.79
C SER A 464 -30.63 -2.62 15.33
N GLN A 465 -31.43 -2.09 16.27
CA GLN A 465 -31.15 -0.83 16.98
C GLN A 465 -29.83 -0.88 17.75
N TYR A 466 -29.53 -2.01 18.40
CA TYR A 466 -28.26 -2.18 19.11
C TYR A 466 -27.06 -2.17 18.17
N VAL A 467 -27.14 -2.83 17.01
CA VAL A 467 -26.07 -2.80 16.00
C VAL A 467 -25.90 -1.40 15.42
N HIS A 468 -27.02 -0.72 15.09
CA HIS A 468 -27.00 0.65 14.57
C HIS A 468 -26.31 1.64 15.53
N TYR A 469 -26.51 1.48 16.85
CA TYR A 469 -25.84 2.33 17.83
C TYR A 469 -24.30 2.36 17.66
N PHE A 470 -23.69 1.24 17.25
CA PHE A 470 -22.24 1.13 17.03
C PHE A 470 -21.76 1.74 15.70
N THR A 471 -22.66 2.27 14.88
CA THR A 471 -22.31 3.01 13.65
C THR A 471 -22.37 4.52 13.83
N LEU A 472 -22.78 5.02 15.00
CA LEU A 472 -23.01 6.45 15.23
C LEU A 472 -21.84 7.16 15.93
N TYR A 473 -21.14 6.48 16.84
CA TYR A 473 -20.13 7.09 17.71
C TYR A 473 -18.72 6.72 17.28
N GLY A 474 -17.83 7.71 17.16
CA GLY A 474 -16.42 7.50 16.80
C GLY A 474 -15.59 6.76 17.87
N SER A 475 -16.08 6.64 19.11
CA SER A 475 -15.40 5.91 20.19
C SER A 475 -15.59 4.40 20.14
N VAL A 476 -16.46 3.90 19.25
CA VAL A 476 -16.73 2.46 19.07
C VAL A 476 -16.61 2.11 17.59
N ARG A 477 -16.36 0.84 17.32
CA ARG A 477 -16.32 0.32 15.94
C ARG A 477 -17.63 -0.41 15.60
N PRO A 478 -18.10 -0.37 14.35
CA PRO A 478 -19.18 -1.22 13.88
C PRO A 478 -18.86 -2.71 14.06
N PHE A 479 -19.91 -3.52 14.17
CA PHE A 479 -19.77 -4.98 14.23
C PHE A 479 -19.37 -5.54 12.86
N GLY A 480 -18.31 -6.35 12.81
CA GLY A 480 -17.84 -7.01 11.58
C GLY A 480 -18.58 -8.31 11.27
N THR A 481 -19.86 -8.42 11.61
CA THR A 481 -20.66 -9.65 11.47
C THR A 481 -22.10 -9.32 11.11
N SER A 482 -22.70 -10.14 10.25
CA SER A 482 -24.14 -10.19 10.05
C SER A 482 -24.71 -11.38 10.84
N ILE A 483 -25.91 -11.19 11.39
CA ILE A 483 -26.63 -12.24 12.12
C ILE A 483 -27.97 -12.53 11.46
N MET A 484 -28.35 -13.80 11.48
CA MET A 484 -29.60 -14.31 10.95
C MET A 484 -30.39 -14.94 12.10
N LEU A 485 -31.59 -14.43 12.36
CA LEU A 485 -32.50 -14.86 13.41
C LEU A 485 -33.63 -15.68 12.80
N ALA A 486 -33.73 -16.96 13.18
CA ALA A 486 -34.84 -17.82 12.85
C ALA A 486 -35.65 -18.09 14.12
N GLY A 487 -36.95 -17.79 14.09
CA GLY A 487 -37.79 -18.00 15.28
C GLY A 487 -39.25 -18.18 14.95
N ARG A 488 -39.99 -18.76 15.90
CA ARG A 488 -41.45 -18.87 15.83
C ARG A 488 -42.10 -17.99 16.87
N ASP A 489 -42.98 -17.13 16.43
CA ASP A 489 -43.86 -16.41 17.32
C ASP A 489 -44.85 -17.39 17.95
N VAL A 490 -44.84 -17.48 19.28
CA VAL A 490 -45.64 -18.45 20.05
C VAL A 490 -47.13 -18.08 20.02
N ASP A 491 -47.44 -16.77 19.95
CA ASP A 491 -48.82 -16.29 19.99
C ASP A 491 -49.50 -16.45 18.63
N THR A 492 -48.80 -16.12 17.55
CA THR A 492 -49.34 -16.25 16.18
C THR A 492 -49.08 -17.60 15.53
N GLY A 493 -48.16 -18.40 16.09
CA GLY A 493 -47.72 -19.68 15.55
C GLY A 493 -46.86 -19.58 14.28
N LYS A 494 -46.58 -18.36 13.79
CA LYS A 494 -45.87 -18.11 12.53
C LYS A 494 -44.35 -18.13 12.72
N CYS A 495 -43.64 -18.61 11.72
CA CYS A 495 -42.18 -18.55 11.69
C CYS A 495 -41.66 -17.30 10.97
N PHE A 496 -40.47 -16.88 11.36
CA PHE A 496 -39.81 -15.68 10.89
C PHE A 496 -38.33 -15.97 10.66
N LEU A 497 -37.79 -15.40 9.59
CA LEU A 497 -36.38 -15.40 9.27
C LEU A 497 -35.98 -13.95 9.01
N ASN A 498 -35.17 -13.40 9.90
CA ASN A 498 -34.71 -12.02 9.85
C ASN A 498 -33.19 -11.98 9.71
N VAL A 499 -32.67 -11.08 8.89
CA VAL A 499 -31.23 -10.81 8.79
C VAL A 499 -30.95 -9.41 9.27
N ILE A 500 -29.89 -9.25 10.05
CA ILE A 500 -29.38 -7.96 10.54
C ILE A 500 -27.96 -7.80 10.02
N GLU A 501 -27.73 -6.73 9.27
CA GLU A 501 -26.42 -6.36 8.72
C GLU A 501 -25.63 -5.43 9.68
N PRO A 502 -24.31 -5.31 9.52
CA PRO A 502 -23.46 -4.35 10.26
C PRO A 502 -23.95 -2.89 10.29
N SER A 503 -24.74 -2.48 9.29
CA SER A 503 -25.37 -1.16 9.22
C SER A 503 -26.47 -0.93 10.25
N GLY A 504 -26.94 -2.01 10.90
CA GLY A 504 -28.15 -1.98 11.73
C GLY A 504 -29.43 -1.96 10.90
N VAL A 505 -29.37 -2.42 9.64
CA VAL A 505 -30.57 -2.67 8.83
C VAL A 505 -31.04 -4.10 9.09
N SER A 506 -32.36 -4.25 9.29
CA SER A 506 -33.00 -5.55 9.48
C SER A 506 -34.11 -5.77 8.47
N TYR A 507 -34.05 -6.90 7.76
CA TYR A 507 -35.09 -7.32 6.82
C TYR A 507 -35.56 -8.74 7.11
N ARG A 508 -36.84 -8.99 6.81
CA ARG A 508 -37.45 -10.31 6.86
C ARG A 508 -37.35 -10.98 5.50
N TYR A 509 -36.87 -12.22 5.47
CA TYR A 509 -36.63 -12.98 4.25
C TYR A 509 -37.45 -14.27 4.19
N ARG A 510 -37.72 -14.73 2.97
CA ARG A 510 -38.10 -16.13 2.69
C ARG A 510 -36.89 -17.02 2.49
N GLY A 511 -35.85 -16.50 1.86
CA GLY A 511 -34.54 -17.11 1.73
C GLY A 511 -33.48 -16.03 1.77
N CYS A 512 -32.36 -16.32 2.42
CA CYS A 512 -31.25 -15.38 2.50
C CYS A 512 -29.93 -16.15 2.65
N ALA A 513 -28.85 -15.49 2.25
CA ALA A 513 -27.50 -15.95 2.42
C ALA A 513 -26.63 -14.79 2.94
N MET A 514 -25.53 -15.12 3.62
CA MET A 514 -24.55 -14.17 4.14
C MET A 514 -23.15 -14.78 4.00
N GLY A 515 -22.14 -13.94 3.75
CA GLY A 515 -20.73 -14.39 3.63
C GLY A 515 -20.26 -14.45 2.18
N LYS A 516 -19.13 -15.12 1.94
CA LYS A 516 -18.45 -15.15 0.63
C LYS A 516 -19.34 -15.60 -0.52
N GLY A 517 -20.22 -16.57 -0.27
CA GLY A 517 -21.10 -17.18 -1.26
C GLY A 517 -22.47 -16.54 -1.35
N GLU A 518 -22.71 -15.36 -0.78
CA GLU A 518 -24.05 -14.76 -0.69
C GLU A 518 -24.76 -14.63 -2.04
N GLN A 519 -24.08 -14.07 -3.06
CA GLN A 519 -24.70 -13.81 -4.36
C GLN A 519 -25.03 -15.13 -5.09
N ALA A 520 -24.09 -16.07 -5.13
CA ALA A 520 -24.27 -17.36 -5.78
C ALA A 520 -25.31 -18.23 -5.05
N ALA A 521 -25.34 -18.20 -3.71
CA ALA A 521 -26.35 -18.88 -2.92
C ALA A 521 -27.77 -18.38 -3.22
N LYS A 522 -27.96 -17.07 -3.40
CA LYS A 522 -29.26 -16.51 -3.75
C LYS A 522 -29.77 -17.07 -5.08
N THR A 523 -28.90 -17.19 -6.09
CA THR A 523 -29.24 -17.78 -7.38
C THR A 523 -29.70 -19.24 -7.24
N GLU A 524 -28.98 -20.05 -6.46
CA GLU A 524 -29.35 -21.47 -6.26
C GLU A 524 -30.66 -21.63 -5.47
N ILE A 525 -30.89 -20.78 -4.46
CA ILE A 525 -32.14 -20.79 -3.68
C ILE A 525 -33.34 -20.52 -4.60
N GLU A 526 -33.21 -19.60 -5.56
CA GLU A 526 -34.25 -19.30 -6.54
C GLU A 526 -34.47 -20.45 -7.55
N LYS A 527 -33.39 -21.11 -7.98
CA LYS A 527 -33.43 -22.26 -8.92
C LYS A 527 -34.22 -23.44 -8.38
N TYR A 528 -33.99 -23.84 -7.13
CA TYR A 528 -34.56 -25.06 -6.55
C TYR A 528 -35.97 -24.89 -5.96
N LYS A 529 -36.58 -23.70 -6.00
CA LYS A 529 -37.93 -23.41 -5.45
C LYS A 529 -38.13 -23.94 -4.03
N ILE A 530 -37.12 -23.77 -3.17
CA ILE A 530 -37.01 -24.43 -1.85
C ILE A 530 -38.10 -23.97 -0.86
N PHE A 531 -38.74 -22.82 -1.11
CA PHE A 531 -39.75 -22.24 -0.20
C PHE A 531 -40.99 -23.12 0.04
N ASP A 532 -41.34 -23.97 -0.93
CA ASP A 532 -42.52 -24.85 -0.86
C ASP A 532 -42.19 -26.26 -0.31
N LEU A 533 -40.92 -26.53 -0.01
CA LEU A 533 -40.46 -27.80 0.54
C LEU A 533 -40.71 -27.88 2.05
N THR A 534 -40.74 -29.11 2.58
CA THR A 534 -40.64 -29.33 4.03
C THR A 534 -39.24 -28.97 4.53
N CYS A 535 -39.09 -28.68 5.82
CA CYS A 535 -37.78 -28.47 6.44
C CYS A 535 -36.85 -29.68 6.23
N ARG A 536 -37.39 -30.90 6.26
CA ARG A 536 -36.63 -32.14 6.07
C ARG A 536 -36.09 -32.27 4.64
N GLU A 537 -36.87 -31.89 3.64
CA GLU A 537 -36.42 -31.84 2.25
C GLU A 537 -35.45 -30.68 2.01
N ALA A 538 -35.74 -29.50 2.57
CA ALA A 538 -34.94 -28.29 2.36
C ALA A 538 -33.50 -28.42 2.88
N ILE A 539 -33.27 -29.19 3.96
CA ILE A 539 -31.92 -29.43 4.50
C ILE A 539 -31.01 -30.09 3.45
N LYS A 540 -31.53 -30.99 2.61
CA LYS A 540 -30.79 -31.65 1.54
C LYS A 540 -30.28 -30.65 0.50
N TYR A 541 -31.17 -29.73 0.09
CA TYR A 541 -30.80 -28.65 -0.84
C TYR A 541 -29.85 -27.63 -0.22
N ILE A 542 -30.02 -27.27 1.06
CA ILE A 542 -29.04 -26.40 1.74
C ILE A 542 -27.66 -27.03 1.78
N ALA A 543 -27.56 -28.33 2.08
CA ALA A 543 -26.30 -29.06 2.04
C ALA A 543 -25.69 -29.04 0.62
N LYS A 544 -26.49 -29.32 -0.41
CA LYS A 544 -26.06 -29.24 -1.82
C LYS A 544 -25.53 -27.86 -2.19
N ILE A 545 -26.27 -26.79 -1.88
CA ILE A 545 -25.84 -25.42 -2.18
C ILE A 545 -24.51 -25.10 -1.48
N LEU A 546 -24.35 -25.45 -0.20
CA LEU A 546 -23.11 -25.16 0.52
C LEU A 546 -21.90 -25.92 -0.04
N HIS A 547 -22.10 -27.14 -0.55
CA HIS A 547 -21.05 -27.90 -1.25
C HIS A 547 -20.71 -27.30 -2.62
N VAL A 548 -21.71 -26.96 -3.44
CA VAL A 548 -21.50 -26.34 -4.76
C VAL A 548 -20.74 -25.01 -4.64
N LEU A 549 -21.03 -24.23 -3.60
CA LEU A 549 -20.36 -22.95 -3.35
C LEU A 549 -19.02 -23.07 -2.64
N HIS A 550 -18.64 -24.28 -2.22
CA HIS A 550 -17.39 -24.51 -1.52
C HIS A 550 -16.23 -24.60 -2.51
N ASP A 551 -15.22 -23.76 -2.30
CA ASP A 551 -13.95 -23.85 -3.01
C ASP A 551 -13.05 -24.89 -2.34
N GLU A 552 -13.06 -26.13 -2.87
CA GLU A 552 -12.31 -27.27 -2.32
C GLU A 552 -10.80 -27.04 -2.26
N VAL A 553 -10.26 -26.10 -3.04
CA VAL A 553 -8.81 -25.86 -3.15
C VAL A 553 -8.22 -25.31 -1.84
N LYS A 554 -9.03 -24.67 -0.99
CA LYS A 554 -8.52 -24.01 0.23
C LYS A 554 -8.51 -24.91 1.46
N HIS A 555 -9.70 -25.24 1.99
CA HIS A 555 -9.84 -25.92 3.28
C HIS A 555 -11.17 -26.66 3.34
N LYS A 556 -11.18 -27.89 3.85
CA LYS A 556 -12.43 -28.62 4.14
C LYS A 556 -13.35 -27.82 5.07
N PHE A 557 -14.66 -27.99 4.94
CA PHE A 557 -15.63 -27.41 5.86
C PHE A 557 -16.42 -28.48 6.62
N GLU A 558 -16.94 -28.10 7.78
CA GLU A 558 -17.92 -28.86 8.55
C GLU A 558 -19.30 -28.24 8.34
N LEU A 559 -20.27 -29.05 7.93
CA LEU A 559 -21.65 -28.63 7.72
C LEU A 559 -22.38 -28.51 9.07
N GLU A 560 -22.82 -27.29 9.42
CA GLU A 560 -23.69 -27.06 10.57
C GLU A 560 -25.12 -26.78 10.10
N LEU A 561 -26.10 -27.54 10.61
CA LEU A 561 -27.50 -27.41 10.26
C LEU A 561 -28.36 -27.26 11.51
N SER A 562 -29.36 -26.39 11.44
CA SER A 562 -30.36 -26.23 12.49
C SER A 562 -31.74 -25.99 11.89
N TRP A 563 -32.77 -26.31 12.67
CA TRP A 563 -34.14 -26.18 12.24
C TRP A 563 -35.05 -25.71 13.37
N LEU A 564 -36.20 -25.19 12.98
CA LEU A 564 -37.34 -24.93 13.83
C LEU A 564 -38.59 -25.28 13.02
N CYS A 565 -39.17 -26.42 13.34
CA CYS A 565 -40.33 -27.02 12.67
C CYS A 565 -41.13 -27.92 13.64
N GLU A 566 -42.19 -28.55 13.13
CA GLU A 566 -43.01 -29.49 13.92
C GLU A 566 -42.19 -30.67 14.48
N GLU A 567 -41.26 -31.25 13.71
CA GLU A 567 -40.37 -32.35 14.18
C GLU A 567 -39.49 -31.93 15.38
N SER A 568 -39.19 -30.64 15.49
CA SER A 568 -38.43 -30.09 16.61
C SER A 568 -39.30 -29.72 17.81
N ASN A 569 -40.57 -30.13 17.82
CA ASN A 569 -41.58 -29.66 18.79
C ASN A 569 -41.62 -28.13 18.88
N TRP A 570 -41.43 -27.47 17.73
CA TRP A 570 -41.35 -26.00 17.62
C TRP A 570 -40.27 -25.35 18.48
N GLN A 571 -39.19 -26.08 18.77
CA GLN A 571 -38.02 -25.55 19.47
C GLN A 571 -36.82 -25.45 18.52
N HIS A 572 -36.03 -24.39 18.64
CA HIS A 572 -34.77 -24.31 17.91
C HIS A 572 -33.82 -25.39 18.43
N GLN A 573 -33.37 -26.24 17.53
CA GLN A 573 -32.36 -27.24 17.81
C GLN A 573 -31.45 -27.45 16.60
N LEU A 574 -30.25 -27.94 16.84
CA LEU A 574 -29.41 -28.45 15.77
C LEU A 574 -30.06 -29.70 15.17
N VAL A 575 -29.86 -29.90 13.88
CA VAL A 575 -30.32 -31.12 13.20
C VAL A 575 -29.52 -32.31 13.77
N PRO A 576 -30.19 -33.41 14.17
CA PRO A 576 -29.52 -34.62 14.63
C PRO A 576 -28.48 -35.13 13.62
N ASN A 577 -27.35 -35.65 14.12
CA ASN A 577 -26.21 -36.04 13.27
C ASN A 577 -26.61 -37.04 12.17
N ASN A 578 -27.46 -38.03 12.47
CA ASN A 578 -27.93 -39.00 11.48
C ASN A 578 -28.63 -38.34 10.27
N ILE A 579 -29.48 -37.34 10.52
CA ILE A 579 -30.22 -36.63 9.46
C ILE A 579 -29.29 -35.68 8.70
N ARG A 580 -28.40 -35.00 9.43
CA ARG A 580 -27.38 -34.12 8.85
C ARG A 580 -26.45 -34.89 7.91
N ASP A 581 -26.00 -36.06 8.35
CA ASP A 581 -25.05 -36.88 7.60
C ASP A 581 -25.74 -37.50 6.36
N GLU A 582 -26.99 -37.96 6.48
CA GLU A 582 -27.80 -38.40 5.33
C GLU A 582 -27.99 -37.27 4.29
N ALA A 583 -28.28 -36.05 4.74
CA ALA A 583 -28.41 -34.90 3.86
C ALA A 583 -27.08 -34.53 3.17
N ASN A 584 -25.97 -34.68 3.88
CA ASN A 584 -24.64 -34.44 3.37
C ASN A 584 -24.24 -35.47 2.31
N GLU A 585 -24.51 -36.76 2.54
CA GLU A 585 -24.27 -37.83 1.58
C GLU A 585 -25.12 -37.65 0.32
N TRP A 586 -26.41 -37.35 0.48
CA TRP A 586 -27.30 -37.04 -0.65
C TRP A 586 -26.79 -35.85 -1.47
N ALA A 587 -26.33 -34.79 -0.81
CA ALA A 587 -25.81 -33.60 -1.48
C ALA A 587 -24.59 -33.92 -2.36
N ILE A 588 -23.66 -34.73 -1.85
CA ILE A 588 -22.46 -35.14 -2.59
C ILE A 588 -22.84 -36.00 -3.80
N GLN A 589 -23.74 -36.97 -3.62
CA GLN A 589 -24.24 -37.81 -4.73
C GLN A 589 -24.94 -36.98 -5.79
N ALA A 590 -25.84 -36.08 -5.38
CA ALA A 590 -26.59 -35.23 -6.29
C ALA A 590 -25.72 -34.20 -7.03
N ILE A 591 -24.48 -33.95 -6.62
CA ILE A 591 -23.52 -33.12 -7.37
C ILE A 591 -22.80 -33.99 -8.40
N GLN A 592 -22.36 -35.19 -8.01
CA GLN A 592 -21.73 -36.14 -8.92
C GLN A 592 -22.68 -36.56 -10.07
N ASP A 593 -23.96 -36.75 -9.77
CA ASP A 593 -24.97 -37.08 -10.77
C ASP A 593 -25.19 -35.92 -11.77
N ASP A 594 -25.14 -34.66 -11.30
CA ASP A 594 -25.24 -33.48 -12.17
C ASP A 594 -24.01 -33.36 -13.08
N GLU A 595 -22.79 -33.60 -12.54
CA GLU A 595 -21.54 -33.56 -13.31
C GLU A 595 -21.49 -34.63 -14.42
N MET A 596 -21.95 -35.86 -14.13
CA MET A 596 -22.01 -36.93 -15.15
C MET A 596 -23.03 -36.65 -16.25
N ALA A 597 -24.15 -35.98 -15.92
CA ALA A 597 -25.17 -35.64 -16.91
C ALA A 597 -24.70 -34.59 -17.91
N ASP A 598 -23.89 -33.62 -17.47
CA ASP A 598 -23.33 -32.58 -18.34
C ASP A 598 -22.26 -33.16 -19.30
N ASP A 599 -21.48 -34.16 -18.87
CA ASP A 599 -20.46 -34.82 -19.71
C ASP A 599 -21.06 -35.70 -20.84
N ASP A 600 -22.26 -36.25 -20.63
CA ASP A 600 -22.96 -37.09 -21.62
C ASP A 600 -23.66 -36.27 -22.73
N ASP A 601 -23.95 -34.98 -22.49
CA ASP A 601 -24.59 -34.07 -23.47
C ASP A 601 -23.55 -33.38 -24.41
N ASP A 602 -22.26 -33.41 -24.07
CA ASP A 602 -21.14 -32.86 -24.87
C ASP A 602 -20.41 -33.93 -25.74
N ALA A 603 -20.86 -35.19 -25.72
CA ALA A 603 -20.34 -36.32 -26.52
C ALA A 603 -21.26 -36.68 -27.71
#